data_AF-A0AAP9YD34-F1
#
_entry.id   AF-A0AAP9YD34-F1
#
_cell.length_a   1.000
_cell.length_b   1.000
_cell.length_c   1.000
_cell.angle_alpha   90.00
_cell.angle_beta   90.00
_cell.angle_gamma   90.00
#
_symmetry.space_group_name_H-M   'P 1'
#
loop_
_entity.id
_entity.type
_entity.pdbx_description
1 polymer ?
#
loop_
_entity_poly.entity_id
_entity_poly.type
_entity_poly.pdbx_seq_one_letter_code
_entity_poly.pdbx_strand_id
1 'polypeptide(L)'
;MAEKETTKQRGWLNKSEMASSLGISPQAFEKWGVQPIARIGREAFYTVSDVVENRIQHATRKQQPEGALPEGIDPYAEVKLLQERLRLTAAQAYAQEQKNQVQDKLLVPVPFATFALAKIAAKIGSKLETVGKTISRRHPDIEPRILESIEREIALARNIAAQFGDDLPGYLDEYLATMDP
;
A
#
# COMPACT_ATOMS: atom_id res chain seq x y z
N MET A 1 -67.66 32.90 15.27
CA MET A 1 -66.55 31.94 15.09
C MET A 1 -66.13 31.50 16.49
N ALA A 2 -66.15 30.19 16.74
CA ALA A 2 -66.15 29.60 18.09
C ALA A 2 -64.86 29.91 18.89
N GLU A 3 -65.03 30.29 20.15
CA GLU A 3 -63.97 30.38 21.15
C GLU A 3 -63.32 29.00 21.32
N LYS A 4 -62.04 28.88 20.94
CA LYS A 4 -61.25 27.69 21.26
C LYS A 4 -60.92 27.74 22.74
N GLU A 5 -61.76 27.14 23.57
CA GLU A 5 -61.38 26.76 24.92
C GLU A 5 -60.07 25.97 24.85
N THR A 6 -59.04 26.48 25.52
CA THR A 6 -57.72 25.86 25.61
C THR A 6 -57.77 24.72 26.63
N THR A 7 -58.55 23.69 26.33
CA THR A 7 -58.60 22.46 27.13
C THR A 7 -57.46 21.53 26.71
N LYS A 8 -56.66 21.08 27.70
CA LYS A 8 -55.57 20.10 27.51
C LYS A 8 -56.11 18.89 26.73
N GLN A 9 -55.54 18.61 25.57
CA GLN A 9 -55.94 17.44 24.76
C GLN A 9 -55.27 16.16 25.28
N ARG A 10 -55.92 15.02 25.06
CA ARG A 10 -55.39 13.70 25.44
C ARG A 10 -54.08 13.43 24.69
N GLY A 11 -53.01 13.13 25.43
CA GLY A 11 -51.67 12.88 24.87
C GLY A 11 -50.72 14.07 24.93
N TRP A 12 -51.19 15.25 25.38
CA TRP A 12 -50.31 16.39 25.66
C TRP A 12 -49.74 16.27 27.07
N LEU A 13 -48.41 16.26 27.16
CA LEU A 13 -47.69 16.20 28.43
C LEU A 13 -46.98 17.54 28.66
N ASN A 14 -46.99 18.00 29.91
CA ASN A 14 -46.19 19.17 30.27
C ASN A 14 -44.69 18.81 30.31
N LYS A 15 -43.82 19.82 30.37
CA LYS A 15 -42.36 19.64 30.38
C LYS A 15 -41.87 18.64 31.44
N SER A 16 -42.42 18.70 32.66
CA SER A 16 -42.01 17.87 33.78
C SER A 16 -42.48 16.42 33.63
N GLU A 17 -43.73 16.22 33.21
CA GLU A 17 -44.32 14.91 32.89
C GLU A 17 -43.56 14.23 31.75
N MET A 18 -43.28 14.98 30.68
CA MET A 18 -42.53 14.47 29.51
C MET A 18 -41.10 14.08 29.90
N ALA A 19 -40.37 14.94 30.60
CA ALA A 19 -39.02 14.63 31.07
C ALA A 19 -39.00 13.37 31.97
N SER A 20 -39.97 13.25 32.87
CA SER A 20 -40.13 12.08 33.75
C SER A 20 -40.42 10.81 32.96
N SER A 21 -41.32 10.87 31.95
CA SER A 21 -41.62 9.71 31.10
C SER A 21 -40.44 9.22 30.27
N LEU A 22 -39.49 10.10 29.96
CA LEU A 22 -38.28 9.82 29.20
C LEU A 22 -37.09 9.43 30.10
N GLY A 23 -37.26 9.49 31.43
CA GLY A 23 -36.21 9.18 32.39
C GLY A 23 -35.08 10.22 32.45
N ILE A 24 -35.36 11.48 32.11
CA ILE A 24 -34.37 12.57 32.07
C ILE A 24 -34.78 13.76 32.95
N SER A 25 -33.83 14.64 33.27
CA SER A 25 -34.14 15.87 34.01
C SER A 25 -34.89 16.89 33.14
N PRO A 26 -35.75 17.75 33.71
CA PRO A 26 -36.42 18.82 32.97
C PRO A 26 -35.45 19.80 32.29
N GLN A 27 -34.26 19.99 32.87
CA GLN A 27 -33.19 20.79 32.28
C GLN A 27 -32.56 20.10 31.05
N ALA A 28 -32.41 18.77 31.09
CA ALA A 28 -31.93 18.01 29.95
C ALA A 28 -32.93 18.04 28.78
N PHE A 29 -34.23 17.94 29.09
CA PHE A 29 -35.29 18.06 28.07
C PHE A 29 -35.32 19.46 27.44
N GLU A 30 -35.12 20.52 28.22
CA GLU A 30 -35.02 21.89 27.70
C GLU A 30 -33.88 22.07 26.70
N LYS A 31 -32.72 21.45 26.98
CA LYS A 31 -31.56 21.45 26.07
C LYS A 31 -31.84 20.74 24.74
N TRP A 32 -32.86 19.89 24.66
CA TRP A 32 -33.24 19.25 23.38
C TRP A 32 -33.96 20.21 22.44
N GLY A 33 -34.46 21.35 22.94
CA GLY A 33 -35.06 22.40 22.11
C GLY A 33 -36.31 21.96 21.36
N VAL A 34 -37.06 21.00 21.90
CA VAL A 34 -38.34 20.53 21.31
C VAL A 34 -39.33 21.70 21.31
N GLN A 35 -39.99 21.95 20.18
CA GLN A 35 -40.98 23.03 20.06
C GLN A 35 -42.29 22.62 20.76
N PRO A 36 -42.89 23.47 21.60
CA PRO A 36 -44.17 23.17 22.24
C PRO A 36 -45.32 23.36 21.25
N ILE A 37 -46.31 22.48 21.30
CA ILE A 37 -47.52 22.56 20.47
C ILE A 37 -48.42 23.69 20.94
N ALA A 38 -48.53 23.84 22.27
CA ALA A 38 -49.39 24.83 22.89
C ALA A 38 -48.78 25.32 24.20
N ARG A 39 -49.10 26.57 24.55
CA ARG A 39 -48.85 27.14 25.87
C ARG A 39 -50.19 27.49 26.49
N ILE A 40 -50.51 26.89 27.62
CA ILE A 40 -51.74 27.17 28.37
C ILE A 40 -51.27 27.67 29.75
N GLY A 41 -51.51 28.95 30.04
CA GLY A 41 -50.98 29.61 31.22
C GLY A 41 -49.45 29.68 31.24
N ARG A 42 -48.82 29.18 32.32
CA ARG A 42 -47.36 29.14 32.49
C ARG A 42 -46.73 27.82 32.04
N GLU A 43 -47.52 26.86 31.55
CA GLU A 43 -47.05 25.55 31.14
C GLU A 43 -47.01 25.40 29.61
N ALA A 44 -45.95 24.73 29.13
CA ALA A 44 -45.78 24.35 27.74
C ALA A 44 -46.07 22.86 27.57
N PHE A 45 -46.81 22.52 26.52
CA PHE A 45 -47.26 21.16 26.24
C PHE A 45 -46.59 20.58 24.99
N TYR A 46 -46.28 19.29 25.05
CA TYR A 46 -45.57 18.53 24.03
C TYR A 46 -46.29 17.21 23.75
N THR A 47 -46.21 16.73 22.51
CA THR A 47 -46.60 15.36 22.18
C THR A 47 -45.36 14.49 22.03
N VAL A 48 -45.51 13.20 22.34
CA VAL A 48 -44.43 12.20 22.22
C VAL A 48 -43.91 12.13 20.78
N SER A 49 -44.77 12.29 19.78
CA SER A 49 -44.40 12.33 18.35
C SER A 49 -43.30 13.35 18.07
N ASP A 50 -43.47 14.58 18.56
CA ASP A 50 -42.57 15.70 18.24
C ASP A 50 -41.22 15.54 18.93
N VAL A 51 -41.23 14.95 20.13
CA VAL A 51 -40.01 14.56 20.83
C VAL A 51 -39.28 13.47 20.06
N VAL A 52 -39.98 12.43 19.63
CA VAL A 52 -39.40 11.32 18.86
C VAL A 52 -38.81 11.84 17.54
N GLU A 53 -39.54 12.68 16.82
CA GLU A 53 -39.08 13.30 15.58
C GLU A 53 -37.84 14.16 15.81
N ASN A 54 -37.84 15.02 16.83
CA ASN A 54 -36.65 15.79 17.21
C ASN A 54 -35.44 14.90 17.51
N ARG A 55 -35.64 13.78 18.21
CA ARG A 55 -34.58 12.83 18.55
C ARG A 55 -34.05 12.08 17.34
N ILE A 56 -34.92 11.66 16.43
CA ILE A 56 -34.52 11.02 15.17
C ILE A 56 -33.71 12.01 14.34
N GLN A 57 -34.19 13.24 14.13
CA GLN A 57 -33.47 14.27 13.37
C GLN A 57 -32.11 14.62 13.99
N HIS A 58 -32.00 14.63 15.33
CA HIS A 58 -30.72 14.84 16.01
C HIS A 58 -29.77 13.64 15.84
N ALA A 59 -30.26 12.40 15.88
CA ALA A 59 -29.44 11.20 15.64
C ALA A 59 -28.95 11.14 14.19
N THR A 60 -29.81 11.44 13.22
CA THR A 60 -29.45 11.50 11.79
C THR A 60 -28.37 12.56 11.52
N ARG A 61 -28.47 13.75 12.14
CA ARG A 61 -27.42 14.78 12.05
C ARG A 61 -26.08 14.37 12.67
N LYS A 62 -26.10 13.55 13.73
CA LYS A 62 -24.86 12.99 14.32
C LYS A 62 -24.25 11.87 13.50
N GLN A 63 -25.07 11.11 12.75
CA GLN A 63 -24.60 10.05 11.86
C GLN A 63 -24.19 10.57 10.48
N GLN A 64 -24.65 11.77 10.08
CA GLN A 64 -24.07 12.49 8.97
C GLN A 64 -22.69 13.01 9.41
N PRO A 65 -21.58 12.63 8.73
CA PRO A 65 -20.30 13.27 8.98
C PRO A 65 -20.44 14.78 8.76
N GLU A 66 -19.87 15.59 9.66
CA GLU A 66 -19.84 17.05 9.49
C GLU A 66 -19.21 17.38 8.14
N GLY A 67 -20.04 17.82 7.20
CA GLY A 67 -19.66 18.09 5.82
C GLY A 67 -20.34 17.11 4.87
N ALA A 68 -21.45 17.56 4.26
CA ALA A 68 -21.85 17.02 2.98
C ALA A 68 -20.69 17.27 2.01
N LEU A 69 -19.86 16.25 1.82
CA LEU A 69 -18.87 16.23 0.75
C LEU A 69 -19.62 16.56 -0.56
N PRO A 70 -19.09 17.47 -1.40
CA PRO A 70 -19.62 17.71 -2.74
C PRO A 70 -19.97 16.39 -3.44
N GLU A 71 -21.11 16.34 -4.15
CA GLU A 71 -21.54 15.15 -4.89
C GLU A 71 -20.36 14.60 -5.72
N GLY A 72 -19.98 13.35 -5.45
CA GLY A 72 -18.89 12.66 -6.16
C GLY A 72 -17.61 12.40 -5.35
N ILE A 73 -17.47 12.91 -4.12
CA ILE A 73 -16.31 12.58 -3.28
C ILE A 73 -16.63 11.38 -2.36
N ASP A 74 -15.83 10.33 -2.49
CA ASP A 74 -15.91 9.12 -1.67
C ASP A 74 -15.68 9.46 -0.17
N PRO A 75 -16.64 9.17 0.73
CA PRO A 75 -16.49 9.39 2.17
C PRO A 75 -15.28 8.70 2.80
N TYR A 76 -14.73 7.67 2.14
CA TYR A 76 -13.56 6.92 2.59
C TYR A 76 -12.28 7.28 1.83
N ALA A 77 -12.27 8.35 1.03
CA ALA A 77 -11.12 8.75 0.22
C ALA A 77 -9.84 8.87 1.06
N GLU A 78 -9.91 9.51 2.22
CA GLU A 78 -8.75 9.68 3.11
C GLU A 78 -8.24 8.35 3.68
N VAL A 79 -9.16 7.44 4.06
CA VAL A 79 -8.81 6.12 4.59
C VAL A 79 -8.13 5.27 3.51
N LYS A 80 -8.68 5.27 2.29
CA LYS A 80 -8.08 4.58 1.14
C LYS A 80 -6.70 5.14 0.81
N LEU A 81 -6.58 6.46 0.82
CA LEU A 81 -5.30 7.13 0.58
C LEU A 81 -4.26 6.76 1.66
N LEU A 82 -4.68 6.68 2.92
CA LEU A 82 -3.81 6.25 4.02
C LEU A 82 -3.36 4.79 3.85
N GLN A 83 -4.26 3.90 3.44
CA GLN A 83 -3.92 2.50 3.15
C GLN A 83 -2.89 2.38 2.02
N GLU A 84 -3.06 3.14 0.93
CA GLU A 84 -2.11 3.14 -0.18
C GLU A 84 -0.75 3.74 0.22
N ARG A 85 -0.75 4.79 1.05
CA ARG A 85 0.49 5.31 1.65
C ARG A 85 1.20 4.26 2.49
N LEU A 86 0.47 3.53 3.32
CA LEU A 86 1.05 2.46 4.15
C LEU A 86 1.67 1.34 3.29
N ARG A 87 0.98 0.93 2.21
CA ARG A 87 1.53 -0.03 1.23
C ARG A 87 2.81 0.49 0.58
N LEU A 88 2.81 1.74 0.14
CA LEU A 88 4.00 2.36 -0.45
C LEU A 88 5.16 2.41 0.55
N THR A 89 4.91 2.83 1.79
CA THR A 89 5.93 2.87 2.85
C THR A 89 6.48 1.47 3.17
N ALA A 90 5.63 0.45 3.22
CA ALA A 90 6.06 -0.93 3.41
C ALA A 90 6.94 -1.42 2.24
N ALA A 91 6.55 -1.14 1.00
CA ALA A 91 7.35 -1.48 -0.18
C ALA A 91 8.71 -0.75 -0.18
N GLN A 92 8.73 0.52 0.22
CA GLN A 92 9.96 1.31 0.37
C GLN A 92 10.87 0.74 1.46
N ALA A 93 10.31 0.37 2.61
CA ALA A 93 11.06 -0.26 3.70
C ALA A 93 11.69 -1.58 3.23
N TYR A 94 10.91 -2.45 2.59
CA TYR A 94 11.41 -3.72 2.03
C TYR A 94 12.53 -3.50 1.00
N ALA A 95 12.37 -2.54 0.09
CA ALA A 95 13.42 -2.20 -0.87
C ALA A 95 14.70 -1.69 -0.18
N GLN A 96 14.57 -0.94 0.92
CA GLN A 96 15.70 -0.47 1.71
C GLN A 96 16.38 -1.62 2.46
N GLU A 97 15.63 -2.56 3.02
CA GLU A 97 16.16 -3.76 3.66
C GLU A 97 16.99 -4.60 2.69
N GLN A 98 16.50 -4.84 1.46
CA GLN A 98 17.29 -5.53 0.44
C GLN A 98 18.59 -4.78 0.12
N LYS A 99 18.54 -3.45 -0.02
CA LYS A 99 19.76 -2.65 -0.24
C LYS A 99 20.73 -2.76 0.92
N ASN A 100 20.24 -2.77 2.16
CA ASN A 100 21.08 -2.97 3.35
C ASN A 100 21.73 -4.36 3.30
N GLN A 101 20.98 -5.42 2.98
CA GLN A 101 21.54 -6.77 2.84
C GLN A 101 22.62 -6.87 1.74
N VAL A 102 22.49 -6.11 0.66
CA VAL A 102 23.55 -5.99 -0.36
C VAL A 102 24.79 -5.30 0.22
N GLN A 103 24.62 -4.20 0.97
CA GLN A 103 25.72 -3.49 1.62
C GLN A 103 26.43 -4.36 2.66
N ASP A 104 25.66 -5.14 3.42
CA ASP A 104 26.13 -6.11 4.41
C ASP A 104 26.72 -7.38 3.77
N LYS A 105 26.68 -7.49 2.44
CA LYS A 105 27.20 -8.63 1.64
C LYS A 105 26.48 -9.95 1.95
N LEU A 106 25.26 -9.89 2.45
CA LEU A 106 24.38 -11.05 2.66
C LEU A 106 23.57 -11.39 1.42
N LEU A 107 23.32 -10.40 0.54
CA LEU A 107 22.60 -10.57 -0.72
C LEU A 107 23.49 -10.12 -1.89
N VAL A 108 23.57 -10.95 -2.93
CA VAL A 108 24.31 -10.61 -4.16
C VAL A 108 23.32 -10.33 -5.27
N PRO A 109 23.27 -9.09 -5.82
CA PRO A 109 22.41 -8.79 -6.94
C PRO A 109 22.82 -9.59 -8.19
N VAL A 110 21.85 -10.17 -8.90
CA VAL A 110 22.08 -10.87 -10.17
C VAL A 110 22.87 -10.00 -11.18
N PRO A 111 22.59 -8.70 -11.36
CA PRO A 111 23.36 -7.85 -12.27
C PRO A 111 24.84 -7.72 -11.87
N PHE A 112 25.15 -7.78 -10.57
CA PHE A 112 26.52 -7.78 -10.09
C PHE A 112 27.22 -9.09 -10.48
N ALA A 113 26.55 -10.23 -10.32
CA ALA A 113 27.12 -11.53 -10.68
C ALA A 113 27.44 -11.61 -12.19
N THR A 114 26.52 -11.16 -13.05
CA THR A 114 26.75 -11.02 -14.50
C THR A 114 27.93 -10.10 -14.80
N PHE A 115 27.97 -8.92 -14.18
CA PHE A 115 29.07 -7.96 -14.36
C PHE A 115 30.43 -8.54 -13.93
N ALA A 116 30.48 -9.21 -12.77
CA ALA A 116 31.69 -9.80 -12.24
C ALA A 116 32.22 -10.92 -13.14
N LEU A 117 31.33 -11.81 -13.60
CA LEU A 117 31.67 -12.90 -14.51
C LEU A 117 32.14 -12.38 -15.88
N ALA A 118 31.47 -11.37 -16.45
CA ALA A 118 31.93 -10.73 -17.68
C ALA A 118 33.34 -10.14 -17.54
N LYS A 119 33.67 -9.53 -16.39
CA LYS A 119 35.05 -9.07 -16.11
C LYS A 119 36.06 -10.21 -16.01
N ILE A 120 35.69 -11.33 -15.39
CA ILE A 120 36.56 -12.50 -15.28
C ILE A 120 36.77 -13.12 -16.66
N ALA A 121 35.71 -13.30 -17.45
CA ALA A 121 35.76 -13.77 -18.83
C ALA A 121 36.68 -12.91 -19.70
N ALA A 122 36.58 -11.58 -19.62
CA ALA A 122 37.47 -10.67 -20.34
C ALA A 122 38.94 -10.85 -19.94
N LYS A 123 39.24 -11.03 -18.64
CA LYS A 123 40.61 -11.33 -18.16
C LYS A 123 41.13 -12.65 -18.71
N ILE A 124 40.30 -13.69 -18.71
CA ILE A 124 40.65 -15.01 -19.28
C ILE A 124 40.92 -14.88 -20.77
N GLY A 125 40.03 -14.22 -21.53
CA GLY A 125 40.18 -14.00 -22.96
C GLY A 125 41.47 -13.25 -23.32
N SER A 126 41.80 -12.20 -22.56
CA SER A 126 43.06 -11.47 -22.73
C SER A 126 44.29 -12.35 -22.44
N LYS A 127 44.22 -13.22 -21.41
CA LYS A 127 45.32 -14.15 -21.12
C LYS A 127 45.49 -15.19 -22.22
N LEU A 128 44.39 -15.74 -22.71
CA LEU A 128 44.35 -16.73 -23.79
C LEU A 128 44.98 -16.21 -25.09
N GLU A 129 44.78 -14.94 -25.43
CA GLU A 129 45.39 -14.30 -26.61
C GLU A 129 46.93 -14.27 -26.56
N THR A 130 47.52 -14.30 -25.36
CA THR A 130 48.98 -14.34 -25.20
C THR A 130 49.58 -15.75 -25.35
N VAL A 131 48.75 -16.80 -25.38
CA VAL A 131 49.21 -18.19 -25.36
C VAL A 131 49.94 -18.54 -26.66
N GLY A 132 49.38 -18.21 -27.84
CA GLY A 132 50.02 -18.47 -29.13
C GLY A 132 51.42 -17.86 -29.23
N LYS A 133 51.55 -16.57 -28.88
CA LYS A 133 52.85 -15.87 -28.80
C LYS A 133 53.81 -16.52 -27.80
N THR A 134 53.30 -16.97 -26.66
CA THR A 134 54.13 -17.63 -25.63
C THR A 134 54.67 -18.97 -26.13
N ILE A 135 53.84 -19.76 -26.82
CA ILE A 135 54.21 -21.05 -27.40
C ILE A 135 55.24 -20.83 -28.51
N SER A 136 54.97 -19.94 -29.47
CA SER A 136 55.90 -19.62 -30.57
C SER A 136 57.27 -19.18 -30.05
N ARG A 137 57.32 -18.37 -28.98
CA ARG A 137 58.59 -17.95 -28.36
C ARG A 137 59.33 -19.09 -27.65
N ARG A 138 58.61 -20.03 -27.03
CA ARG A 138 59.21 -21.16 -26.28
C ARG A 138 59.58 -22.33 -27.19
N HIS A 139 58.92 -22.47 -28.32
CA HIS A 139 59.10 -23.54 -29.30
C HIS A 139 59.22 -22.94 -30.70
N PRO A 140 60.38 -22.37 -31.06
CA PRO A 140 60.57 -21.70 -32.35
C PRO A 140 60.40 -22.64 -33.56
N ASP A 141 60.67 -23.92 -33.37
CA ASP A 141 60.61 -24.95 -34.41
C ASP A 141 59.21 -25.57 -34.57
N ILE A 142 58.19 -25.04 -33.87
CA ILE A 142 56.82 -25.51 -34.00
C ILE A 142 56.33 -25.33 -35.43
N GLU A 143 55.72 -26.38 -36.00
CA GLU A 143 55.15 -26.29 -37.34
C GLU A 143 54.04 -25.21 -37.36
N PRO A 144 54.06 -24.25 -38.30
CA PRO A 144 53.07 -23.17 -38.36
C PRO A 144 51.62 -23.67 -38.35
N ARG A 145 51.37 -24.81 -39.01
CA ARG A 145 50.04 -25.43 -39.08
C ARG A 145 49.52 -25.87 -37.71
N ILE A 146 50.40 -26.34 -36.82
CA ILE A 146 50.04 -26.72 -35.44
C ILE A 146 49.72 -25.46 -34.63
N LEU A 147 50.53 -24.40 -34.80
CA LEU A 147 50.28 -23.13 -34.12
C LEU A 147 48.93 -22.52 -34.53
N GLU A 148 48.60 -22.55 -35.82
CA GLU A 148 47.29 -22.12 -36.33
C GLU A 148 46.13 -22.94 -35.72
N SER A 149 46.28 -24.26 -35.62
CA SER A 149 45.27 -25.12 -34.97
C SER A 149 45.06 -24.73 -33.50
N ILE A 150 46.14 -24.46 -32.76
CA ILE A 150 46.06 -24.03 -31.35
C ILE A 150 45.36 -22.67 -31.24
N GLU A 151 45.70 -21.71 -32.10
CA GLU A 151 45.08 -20.39 -32.10
C GLU A 151 43.57 -20.43 -32.42
N ARG A 152 43.14 -21.35 -33.30
CA ARG A 152 41.71 -21.58 -33.58
C ARG A 152 40.96 -22.10 -32.35
N GLU A 153 41.48 -23.11 -31.65
CA GLU A 153 40.85 -23.65 -30.44
C GLU A 153 40.79 -22.60 -29.32
N ILE A 154 41.85 -21.80 -29.17
CA ILE A 154 41.87 -20.68 -28.23
C ILE A 154 40.77 -19.65 -28.56
N ALA A 155 40.57 -19.33 -29.84
CA ALA A 155 39.53 -18.39 -30.26
C ALA A 155 38.13 -18.92 -29.93
N LEU A 156 37.87 -20.22 -30.13
CA LEU A 156 36.61 -20.86 -29.75
C LEU A 156 36.36 -20.77 -28.24
N ALA A 157 37.36 -21.15 -27.43
CA ALA A 157 37.27 -21.08 -25.97
C ALA A 157 37.02 -19.64 -25.47
N ARG A 158 37.66 -18.64 -26.10
CA ARG A 158 37.45 -17.23 -25.78
C ARG A 158 36.03 -16.77 -26.07
N ASN A 159 35.46 -17.18 -27.20
CA ASN A 159 34.11 -16.79 -27.58
C ASN A 159 33.07 -17.37 -26.61
N ILE A 160 33.24 -18.63 -26.18
CA ILE A 160 32.40 -19.26 -25.16
C ILE A 160 32.53 -18.50 -23.83
N ALA A 161 33.76 -18.20 -23.40
CA ALA A 161 33.98 -17.47 -22.17
C ALA A 161 33.31 -16.08 -22.18
N ALA A 162 33.31 -15.39 -23.32
CA ALA A 162 32.67 -14.08 -23.47
C ALA A 162 31.14 -14.12 -23.32
N GLN A 163 30.49 -15.24 -23.62
CA GLN A 163 29.04 -15.41 -23.53
C GLN A 163 28.55 -15.78 -22.12
N PHE A 164 29.45 -16.23 -21.25
CA PHE A 164 29.10 -16.79 -19.94
C PHE A 164 28.31 -15.84 -19.01
N GLY A 165 28.49 -14.52 -19.16
CA GLY A 165 27.72 -13.54 -18.39
C GLY A 165 26.24 -13.48 -18.79
N ASP A 166 25.95 -13.74 -20.06
CA ASP A 166 24.61 -13.65 -20.64
C ASP A 166 23.75 -14.87 -20.27
N ASP A 167 24.37 -16.03 -20.06
CA ASP A 167 23.69 -17.28 -19.68
C ASP A 167 23.29 -17.33 -18.20
N LEU A 168 23.91 -16.48 -17.36
CA LEU A 168 23.76 -16.53 -15.91
C LEU A 168 22.32 -16.38 -15.40
N PRO A 169 21.46 -15.49 -15.95
CA PRO A 169 20.07 -15.42 -15.55
C PRO A 169 19.33 -16.75 -15.77
N GLY A 170 19.58 -17.44 -16.89
CA GLY A 170 18.98 -18.74 -17.18
C GLY A 170 19.41 -19.82 -16.19
N TYR A 171 20.70 -19.86 -15.82
CA TYR A 171 21.19 -20.79 -14.79
C TYR A 171 20.56 -20.55 -13.42
N LEU A 172 20.30 -19.28 -13.08
CA LEU A 172 19.60 -18.94 -11.85
C LEU A 172 18.14 -19.42 -11.89
N ASP A 173 17.44 -19.21 -13.00
CA ASP A 173 16.07 -19.69 -13.19
C ASP A 173 15.99 -21.22 -13.05
N GLU A 174 16.93 -21.95 -13.67
CA GLU A 174 17.05 -23.41 -13.55
C GLU A 174 17.27 -23.84 -12.10
N TYR A 175 18.17 -23.17 -11.37
CA TYR A 175 18.43 -23.47 -9.97
C TYR A 175 17.20 -23.23 -9.09
N LEU A 176 16.50 -22.10 -9.28
CA LEU A 176 15.29 -21.78 -8.52
C LEU A 176 14.19 -22.82 -8.78
N ALA A 177 14.04 -23.30 -10.01
CA ALA A 177 13.09 -24.36 -10.34
C ALA A 177 13.38 -25.69 -9.62
N THR A 178 14.62 -25.94 -9.16
CA THR A 178 14.94 -27.12 -8.33
C THR A 178 14.55 -26.95 -6.86
N MET A 179 14.29 -25.72 -6.42
CA MET A 179 13.95 -25.38 -5.04
C MET A 179 12.45 -25.31 -4.78
N ASP A 180 11.64 -25.16 -5.83
CA ASP A 180 10.19 -25.22 -5.76
C ASP A 180 9.74 -26.70 -5.73
N PRO A 181 9.11 -27.19 -4.63
CA PRO A 181 8.69 -28.58 -4.48
C PRO A 181 7.44 -28.96 -5.29
#